data_AF-A0A9D6U9V1-F1
#
_entry.id   AF-A0A9D6U9V1-F1
#
_cell.length_a   1.000
_cell.length_b   1.000
_cell.length_c   1.000
_cell.angle_alpha   90.00
_cell.angle_beta   90.00
_cell.angle_gamma   90.00
#
_symmetry.space_group_name_H-M   'P 1'
#
loop_
_entity.id
_entity.type
_entity.pdbx_description
1 polymer ?
#
loop_
_entity_poly.entity_id
_entity_poly.type
_entity_poly.pdbx_seq_one_letter_code
_entity_poly.pdbx_strand_id
1 'polypeptide(L)' 'MNDKQYFDKVPQTAWEFYIGGYQPAQKWLKDRKERTLSFDDIEHYQKIIVALSETDRLMKEIDGIKIE' A
#
# COMPACT_ATOMS: atom_id res chain seq x y z
N MET A 1 1.79 13.86 2.94
CA MET A 1 2.34 14.31 1.65
C MET A 1 2.29 15.82 1.62
N ASN A 2 3.26 16.45 0.99
CA ASN A 2 3.30 17.90 0.77
C ASN A 2 3.81 18.18 -0.65
N ASP A 3 3.86 19.44 -1.05
CA ASP A 3 4.27 19.84 -2.40
C ASP A 3 5.72 19.47 -2.76
N LYS A 4 6.53 19.05 -1.77
CA LYS A 4 7.94 18.66 -1.95
C LYS A 4 8.18 17.15 -1.87
N GLN A 5 7.32 16.41 -1.17
CA GLN A 5 7.42 14.96 -0.97
C GLN A 5 6.05 14.31 -1.16
N TYR A 6 5.91 13.61 -2.29
CA TYR A 6 4.73 12.86 -2.66
C TYR A 6 5.12 11.53 -3.32
N PHE A 7 4.23 10.54 -3.23
CA PHE A 7 4.35 9.28 -3.94
C PHE A 7 3.42 9.33 -5.15
N ASP A 8 4.01 9.36 -6.34
CA ASP A 8 3.25 9.28 -7.59
C ASP A 8 3.05 7.82 -8.01
N LYS A 9 2.01 7.55 -8.80
CA LYS A 9 1.73 6.24 -9.42
C LYS A 9 1.62 5.08 -8.43
N VAL A 10 1.16 5.33 -7.20
CA VAL A 10 0.78 4.24 -6.28
C VAL A 10 -0.37 3.45 -6.94
N PRO A 11 -0.25 2.13 -7.13
CA PRO A 11 -1.31 1.32 -7.72
C PRO A 11 -2.62 1.48 -6.95
N GLN A 12 -3.73 1.71 -7.66
CA GLN A 12 -5.04 1.88 -7.03
C GLN A 12 -5.42 0.66 -6.19
N THR A 13 -5.07 -0.56 -6.63
CA THR A 13 -5.28 -1.80 -5.87
C THR A 13 -4.64 -1.76 -4.50
N ALA A 14 -3.39 -1.30 -4.39
CA ALA A 14 -2.70 -1.14 -3.10
C ALA A 14 -3.24 0.04 -2.28
N TRP A 15 -3.60 1.15 -2.95
CA TRP A 15 -4.15 2.34 -2.29
C TRP A 15 -5.51 2.09 -1.65
N GLU A 16 -6.35 1.29 -2.31
CA GLU A 16 -7.71 0.99 -1.88
C GLU A 16 -7.82 -0.30 -1.06
N PHE A 17 -6.74 -1.10 -0.96
CA PHE A 17 -6.73 -2.38 -0.26
C PHE A 17 -7.14 -2.23 1.20
N TYR A 18 -8.14 -3.01 1.63
CA TYR A 18 -8.61 -3.04 3.01
C TYR A 18 -8.04 -4.24 3.77
N ILE A 19 -7.57 -4.00 4.99
CA ILE A 19 -7.30 -5.04 5.98
C ILE A 19 -8.22 -4.77 7.17
N GLY A 20 -9.27 -5.57 7.32
CA GLY A 20 -10.35 -5.28 8.26
C GLY A 20 -11.01 -3.94 7.90
N GLY A 21 -11.07 -3.01 8.86
CA GLY A 21 -11.76 -1.72 8.70
C GLY A 21 -10.90 -0.55 8.22
N TYR A 22 -9.67 -0.76 7.75
CA TYR A 22 -8.79 0.34 7.34
C TYR A 22 -7.92 0.01 6.12
N GLN A 23 -7.40 1.07 5.48
CA GLN A 23 -6.52 1.00 4.31
C GLN A 23 -5.07 1.27 4.73
N PRO A 24 -4.17 0.27 4.70
CA PRO A 24 -2.82 0.41 5.26
C PRO A 24 -1.98 1.49 4.57
N ALA A 25 -2.02 1.55 3.23
CA ALA A 25 -1.28 2.54 2.46
C ALA A 25 -1.69 3.99 2.79
N GLN A 26 -2.99 4.22 3.01
CA GLN A 26 -3.51 5.53 3.38
C GLN A 26 -3.20 5.87 4.83
N LYS A 27 -3.44 4.92 5.73
CA LYS A 27 -3.21 5.08 7.17
C LYS A 27 -1.75 5.42 7.46
N TRP A 28 -0.80 4.73 6.83
CA TRP A 28 0.63 4.96 7.06
C TRP A 28 1.05 6.40 6.71
N LEU A 29 0.55 6.95 5.59
CA LEU A 29 0.80 8.35 5.21
C LEU A 29 0.07 9.33 6.13
N LYS A 30 -1.17 9.01 6.54
CA LYS A 30 -1.95 9.85 7.45
C LYS A 30 -1.28 9.99 8.81
N ASP A 31 -0.76 8.89 9.36
CA ASP A 31 -0.09 8.86 10.67
C ASP A 31 1.25 9.60 10.66
N ARG A 32 1.82 9.85 9.46
CA ARG A 32 3.07 10.61 9.23
C ARG A 32 2.85 11.97 8.57
N LYS A 33 1.62 12.45 8.56
CA LYS A 33 1.32 13.81 8.10
C LYS A 33 2.12 14.82 8.95
N GLU A 34 2.60 15.90 8.33
CA GLU A 34 3.46 16.94 8.94
C GLU A 34 4.88 16.49 9.33
N ARG A 35 5.32 15.30 8.94
CA ARG A 35 6.72 14.84 9.12
C ARG A 35 7.44 14.81 7.77
N THR A 36 8.74 15.12 7.78
CA THR A 36 9.61 14.83 6.64
C THR A 36 9.94 13.34 6.67
N LEU A 37 9.72 12.64 5.56
CA LEU A 37 10.04 11.22 5.47
C LEU A 37 11.54 11.06 5.23
N SER A 38 12.16 10.20 6.03
CA SER A 38 13.53 9.73 5.79
C SER A 38 13.59 8.78 4.58
N PHE A 39 14.80 8.45 4.13
CA PHE A 39 14.97 7.42 3.11
C PHE A 39 14.39 6.07 3.54
N ASP A 40 14.60 5.67 4.80
CA ASP A 40 14.08 4.41 5.35
C ASP A 40 12.55 4.42 5.42
N ASP A 41 11.94 5.57 5.75
CA ASP A 41 10.47 5.73 5.71
C ASP A 41 9.93 5.54 4.28
N ILE A 42 10.61 6.11 3.29
CA ILE A 42 10.23 6.00 1.87
C ILE A 42 10.35 4.55 1.41
N GLU A 43 11.46 3.89 1.71
CA GLU A 43 11.69 2.48 1.36
C GLU A 43 10.65 1.57 2.05
N HIS A 44 10.35 1.84 3.32
CA HIS A 44 9.34 1.10 4.06
C HIS A 44 7.94 1.26 3.44
N TYR A 45 7.59 2.48 3.03
CA TYR A 45 6.32 2.71 2.33
C TYR A 45 6.23 1.96 1.00
N GLN A 46 7.31 1.94 0.22
CA GLN A 46 7.37 1.16 -1.02
C GLN A 46 7.18 -0.34 -0.76
N LYS A 47 7.79 -0.88 0.30
CA LYS A 47 7.58 -2.28 0.72
C LYS A 47 6.12 -2.57 1.08
N ILE A 48 5.43 -1.62 1.75
CA ILE A 48 3.99 -1.73 2.01
C ILE A 48 3.21 -1.83 0.69
N ILE A 49 3.48 -0.95 -0.27
CA ILE A 49 2.78 -0.96 -1.56
C ILE A 49 2.97 -2.29 -2.28
N VAL A 50 4.21 -2.79 -2.37
CA VAL A 50 4.50 -4.08 -3.00
C VAL A 50 3.78 -5.22 -2.29
N ALA A 51 3.82 -5.27 -0.95
CA ALA A 51 3.16 -6.32 -0.19
C ALA A 51 1.64 -6.35 -0.44
N LEU A 52 0.99 -5.19 -0.49
CA LEU A 52 -0.46 -5.10 -0.76
C LEU A 52 -0.79 -5.53 -2.19
N SER A 53 -0.02 -5.10 -3.18
CA SER A 53 -0.21 -5.52 -4.58
C SER A 53 -0.01 -7.03 -4.78
N GLU A 54 1.03 -7.61 -4.18
CA GLU A 54 1.27 -9.05 -4.25
C GLU A 54 0.20 -9.84 -3.52
N THR A 55 -0.34 -9.32 -2.42
CA THR A 55 -1.45 -9.95 -1.70
C THR A 55 -2.70 -10.01 -2.59
N ASP A 56 -3.08 -8.90 -3.22
CA ASP A 56 -4.21 -8.85 -4.17
C ASP A 56 -4.02 -9.85 -5.34
N ARG A 57 -2.81 -9.91 -5.91
CA ARG A 57 -2.47 -10.86 -6.98
C ARG A 57 -2.65 -12.31 -6.52
N LEU A 58 -2.07 -12.67 -5.37
CA LEU A 58 -2.14 -14.03 -4.83
C LEU A 58 -3.56 -14.44 -4.46
N MET A 59 -4.35 -13.53 -3.89
CA MET A 59 -5.77 -13.79 -3.59
C MET A 59 -6.55 -14.14 -4.87
N LYS A 60 -6.37 -13.36 -5.94
CA LYS A 60 -7.01 -13.64 -7.24
C LYS A 60 -6.56 -14.96 -7.85
N GLU A 61 -5.29 -15.31 -7.70
CA GLU A 61 -4.76 -16.61 -8.13
C GLU A 61 -5.42 -17.76 -7.37
N ILE A 62 -5.59 -17.62 -6.06
CA ILE A 62 -6.27 -18.61 -5.21
C ILE A 62 -7.75 -18.74 -5.59
N ASP A 63 -8.47 -17.64 -5.77
CA ASP A 63 -9.88 -17.63 -6.18
C ASP A 63 -10.10 -18.31 -7.55
N GLY A 64 -9.08 -18.31 -8.41
CA GLY A 64 -9.08 -18.98 -9.70
C GLY A 64 -8.91 -20.51 -9.63
N ILE A 65 -8.50 -21.05 -8.48
CA ILE A 65 -8.35 -22.50 -8.28
C ILE A 65 -9.73 -23.12 -8.13
N LYS A 66 -10.16 -23.90 -9.13
CA LYS A 66 -11.34 -24.75 -9.03
C LYS A 66 -10.96 -26.02 -8.28
N ILE A 67 -11.68 -26.31 -7.20
CA ILE A 67 -11.57 -27.59 -6.50
C ILE A 67 -12.60 -28.53 -7.14
N GLU A 68 -12.14 -29.66 -7.68
CA GLU A 68 -12.96 -30.76 -8.20
C GLU A 68 -13.42 -31.72 -7.10
#